data_AF-A0A2V5VQN7-F1
#
_entry.id   AF-A0A2V5VQN7-F1
#
_cell.length_a   1.000
_cell.length_b   1.000
_cell.length_c   1.000
_cell.angle_alpha   90.00
_cell.angle_beta   90.00
_cell.angle_gamma   90.00
#
_symmetry.space_group_name_H-M   'P 1'
#
loop_
_entity.id
_entity.type
_entity.pdbx_description
1 polymer ?
#
loop_
_entity_poly.entity_id
_entity_poly.type
_entity_poly.pdbx_seq_one_letter_code
_entity_poly.pdbx_strand_id
1 'polypeptide(L)'
;MSYEVFARKYRPQTFDDLVGQAHVSRTLKNAVAQNRLAHAYLFVGPRGIGKTSTARILAKSLNCIHGPTVTPCGVCDNCREIAAGNSLDVIEIDGASNNSVEDVRQLRDNVRYAPAKGRYKIYLIDEVHMLSAQAFNALLKTLEEPPAHVKFIFATTEPQKVLPTILSRCQRFDLHRIPANLIAQHLQFIAGKEKITLEPAAAHAIARGAEGGLRDAESMLDQLVAFCGEKIGESDVLNVFGFTSEQTVVELTGRILQGETPATLELLYEQSENGKDMMRLMSDLIVYLRDLLVFKAKPDAVKEDVDPDLQKSLTAHAGLIATDRLLELIDQFAAAEGRMKWAPNKKLHFEVAIIKAIQSLGQATLDEVIEKLGELRNGKTVSQKESPSVAAGVSPASQNAAAGPAATTATRVAETAPPDEPYSIELWQKILAKIPVKGFLRTLSESIRPIGIDGRNFLLGHSPDDKSKIEALASANNRRQLEMLLKEATGRDWSVKFVAKDGIPPSSAVDAAKSAQSFKDDPLIQEALEMFNAQIKS
;
A
#
# COMPACT_ATOMS: atom_id res chain seq x y z
N MET A 1 28.59 5.71 -30.99
CA MET A 1 27.23 5.17 -30.79
C MET A 1 26.74 5.69 -29.46
N SER A 2 25.55 6.28 -29.40
CA SER A 2 24.92 6.67 -28.14
C SER A 2 24.65 5.41 -27.31
N TYR A 3 25.04 5.42 -26.04
CA TYR A 3 24.68 4.36 -25.10
C TYR A 3 23.14 4.23 -25.03
N GLU A 4 22.64 3.01 -25.18
CA GLU A 4 21.21 2.72 -25.08
C GLU A 4 20.99 1.77 -23.90
N VAL A 5 20.16 2.23 -22.95
CA VAL A 5 19.79 1.48 -21.74
C VAL A 5 19.21 0.11 -22.11
N PHE A 6 19.58 -0.93 -21.36
CA PHE A 6 19.11 -2.31 -21.63
C PHE A 6 17.59 -2.43 -21.78
N ALA A 7 16.82 -1.72 -20.94
CA ALA A 7 15.36 -1.70 -20.99
C ALA A 7 14.77 -1.23 -22.34
N ARG A 8 15.55 -0.51 -23.15
CA ARG A 8 15.17 -0.09 -24.50
C ARG A 8 15.78 -1.01 -25.55
N LYS A 9 17.06 -1.37 -25.42
CA LYS A 9 17.81 -2.23 -26.33
C LYS A 9 17.21 -3.64 -26.44
N TYR A 10 16.80 -4.23 -25.32
CA TYR A 10 16.25 -5.58 -25.22
C TYR A 10 14.72 -5.63 -25.24
N ARG A 11 14.07 -4.52 -25.62
CA ARG A 11 12.62 -4.47 -25.70
C ARG A 11 12.09 -5.55 -26.66
N PRO A 12 11.14 -6.40 -26.21
CA PRO A 12 10.56 -7.46 -27.03
C PRO A 12 10.07 -6.96 -28.41
N GLN A 13 10.46 -7.65 -29.48
CA GLN A 13 10.11 -7.27 -30.85
C GLN A 13 8.99 -8.16 -31.41
N THR A 14 8.89 -9.39 -30.92
CA THR A 14 7.88 -10.38 -31.31
C THR A 14 7.13 -10.91 -30.09
N PHE A 15 6.03 -11.62 -30.33
CA PHE A 15 5.23 -12.24 -29.27
C PHE A 15 5.97 -13.38 -28.53
N ASP A 16 7.01 -13.95 -29.13
CA ASP A 16 7.84 -15.00 -28.52
C ASP A 16 8.89 -14.42 -27.56
N ASP A 17 9.27 -13.16 -27.75
CA ASP A 17 10.23 -12.46 -26.88
C ASP A 17 9.56 -11.97 -25.57
N LEU A 18 8.24 -12.13 -25.41
CA LEU A 18 7.51 -11.70 -24.22
C LEU A 18 7.69 -12.69 -23.06
N VAL A 19 8.57 -12.33 -22.12
CA VAL A 19 8.83 -13.14 -20.92
C VAL A 19 7.62 -13.16 -19.99
N GLY A 20 7.20 -14.37 -19.59
CA GLY A 20 6.19 -14.58 -18.55
C GLY A 20 4.73 -14.32 -18.96
N GLN A 21 4.45 -13.98 -20.23
CA GLN A 21 3.09 -13.63 -20.71
C GLN A 21 2.55 -14.60 -21.78
N ALA A 22 2.79 -15.90 -21.60
CA ALA A 22 2.46 -16.92 -22.60
C ALA A 22 0.96 -16.98 -22.94
N HIS A 23 0.06 -16.76 -21.98
CA HIS A 23 -1.39 -16.78 -22.18
C HIS A 23 -1.87 -15.60 -23.06
N VAL A 24 -1.36 -14.39 -22.82
CA VAL A 24 -1.66 -13.21 -23.65
C VAL A 24 -1.08 -13.38 -25.05
N SER A 25 0.19 -13.77 -25.13
CA SER A 25 0.89 -14.02 -26.40
C SER A 25 0.11 -15.01 -27.26
N ARG A 26 -0.20 -16.20 -26.74
CA ARG A 26 -0.96 -17.24 -27.47
C ARG A 26 -2.32 -16.73 -27.97
N THR A 27 -3.04 -16.00 -27.13
CA THR A 27 -4.38 -15.50 -27.48
C THR A 27 -4.33 -14.45 -28.59
N LEU A 28 -3.38 -13.51 -28.52
CA LEU A 28 -3.18 -12.50 -29.57
C LEU A 28 -2.69 -13.13 -30.87
N LYS A 29 -1.76 -14.10 -30.80
CA LYS A 29 -1.31 -14.87 -31.96
C LYS A 29 -2.48 -15.55 -32.68
N ASN A 30 -3.37 -16.20 -31.93
CA ASN A 30 -4.57 -16.83 -32.48
C ASN A 30 -5.54 -15.82 -33.10
N ALA A 31 -5.77 -14.68 -32.44
CA ALA A 31 -6.66 -13.63 -32.95
C ALA A 31 -6.15 -13.06 -34.30
N VAL A 32 -4.83 -12.84 -34.41
CA VAL A 32 -4.21 -12.39 -35.66
C VAL A 32 -4.28 -13.46 -36.75
N ALA A 33 -3.94 -14.71 -36.42
CA ALA A 33 -3.98 -15.83 -37.38
C ALA A 33 -5.39 -16.08 -37.95
N GLN A 34 -6.42 -15.93 -37.11
CA GLN A 34 -7.82 -16.14 -37.49
C GLN A 34 -8.49 -14.88 -38.05
N ASN A 35 -7.76 -13.77 -38.16
CA ASN A 35 -8.29 -12.45 -38.51
C ASN A 35 -9.51 -12.02 -37.64
N ARG A 36 -9.55 -12.46 -36.38
CA ARG A 36 -10.59 -12.13 -35.40
C ARG A 36 -10.14 -10.96 -34.54
N LEU A 37 -9.95 -9.81 -35.20
CA LEU A 37 -9.37 -8.63 -34.59
C LEU A 37 -10.44 -7.74 -33.95
N ALA A 38 -10.39 -7.59 -32.62
CA ALA A 38 -11.23 -6.61 -31.91
C ALA A 38 -10.95 -5.18 -32.41
N HIS A 39 -11.91 -4.27 -32.20
CA HIS A 39 -11.71 -2.85 -32.47
C HIS A 39 -10.98 -2.13 -31.34
N ALA A 40 -11.07 -2.64 -30.11
CA ALA A 40 -10.38 -2.10 -28.93
C ALA A 40 -9.79 -3.21 -28.05
N TYR A 41 -8.55 -3.01 -27.60
CA TYR A 41 -7.81 -3.87 -26.69
C TYR A 41 -7.46 -3.11 -25.42
N LEU A 42 -7.52 -3.77 -24.25
CA LEU A 42 -7.09 -3.19 -22.99
C LEU A 42 -6.09 -4.12 -22.29
N PHE A 43 -4.84 -3.66 -22.18
CA PHE A 43 -3.78 -4.33 -21.44
C PHE A 43 -3.71 -3.81 -20.00
N VAL A 44 -3.88 -4.72 -19.05
CA VAL A 44 -3.93 -4.42 -17.62
C VAL A 44 -2.78 -5.11 -16.92
N GLY A 45 -2.14 -4.43 -15.97
CA GLY A 45 -1.18 -5.06 -15.07
C GLY A 45 -0.16 -4.06 -14.51
N PRO A 46 0.71 -4.49 -13.58
CA PRO A 46 1.69 -3.63 -12.93
C PRO A 46 2.63 -2.91 -13.91
N ARG A 47 3.43 -1.96 -13.41
CA ARG A 47 4.47 -1.33 -14.23
C ARG A 47 5.53 -2.37 -14.62
N GLY A 48 6.18 -2.18 -15.78
CA GLY A 48 7.36 -2.94 -16.17
C GLY A 48 7.14 -4.38 -16.69
N ILE A 49 5.92 -4.90 -16.63
CA ILE A 49 5.54 -6.27 -17.07
C ILE A 49 5.28 -6.45 -18.58
N GLY A 50 5.44 -5.40 -19.39
CA GLY A 50 5.39 -5.51 -20.86
C GLY A 50 4.10 -5.09 -21.56
N LYS A 51 3.22 -4.30 -20.92
CA LYS A 51 1.96 -3.79 -21.53
C LYS A 51 2.19 -3.04 -22.85
N THR A 52 2.95 -1.94 -22.82
CA THR A 52 3.26 -1.12 -23.99
C THR A 52 4.07 -1.91 -25.03
N SER A 53 4.94 -2.82 -24.60
CA SER A 53 5.68 -3.70 -25.52
C SER A 53 4.74 -4.64 -26.28
N THR A 54 3.79 -5.27 -25.58
CA THR A 54 2.75 -6.13 -26.17
C THR A 54 1.89 -5.34 -27.16
N ALA A 55 1.51 -4.11 -26.79
CA ALA A 55 0.77 -3.20 -27.67
C ALA A 55 1.52 -2.88 -28.97
N ARG A 56 2.82 -2.56 -28.89
CA ARG A 56 3.66 -2.32 -30.07
C ARG A 56 3.82 -3.56 -30.94
N ILE A 57 3.99 -4.75 -30.34
CA ILE A 57 4.08 -6.01 -31.08
C ILE A 57 2.76 -6.28 -31.84
N LEU A 58 1.61 -6.06 -31.19
CA LEU A 58 0.31 -6.16 -31.84
C LEU A 58 0.19 -5.15 -33.00
N ALA A 59 0.58 -3.90 -32.79
CA ALA A 59 0.56 -2.88 -33.83
C ALA A 59 1.44 -3.25 -35.04
N LYS A 60 2.65 -3.79 -34.81
CA LYS A 60 3.51 -4.34 -35.86
C LYS A 60 2.86 -5.51 -36.58
N SER A 61 2.22 -6.42 -35.85
CA SER A 61 1.55 -7.59 -36.41
C SER A 61 0.41 -7.20 -37.36
N LEU A 62 -0.30 -6.11 -37.05
CA LEU A 62 -1.40 -5.57 -37.86
C LEU A 62 -0.93 -4.78 -39.08
N ASN A 63 0.12 -3.97 -38.94
CA ASN A 63 0.57 -3.02 -39.97
C ASN A 63 1.83 -3.46 -40.73
N CYS A 64 2.41 -4.62 -40.43
CA CYS A 64 3.49 -5.20 -41.22
C CYS A 64 3.05 -5.32 -42.70
N ILE A 65 3.99 -5.12 -43.63
CA ILE A 65 3.72 -5.26 -45.08
C ILE A 65 3.21 -6.67 -45.42
N HIS A 66 3.74 -7.69 -44.73
CA HIS A 66 3.30 -9.08 -44.83
C HIS A 66 2.10 -9.41 -43.93
N GLY A 67 1.51 -8.41 -43.25
CA GLY A 67 0.46 -8.59 -42.26
C GLY A 67 -0.96 -8.55 -42.82
N PRO A 68 -2.00 -8.82 -42.01
CA PRO A 68 -1.92 -9.22 -40.60
C PRO A 68 -1.16 -10.55 -40.42
N THR A 69 -0.13 -10.55 -39.58
CA THR A 69 0.75 -11.72 -39.39
C THR A 69 1.14 -11.88 -37.92
N VAL A 70 1.26 -13.14 -37.50
CA VAL A 70 1.65 -13.51 -36.13
C VAL A 70 3.10 -13.15 -35.84
N THR A 71 3.95 -13.20 -36.87
CA THR A 71 5.38 -12.95 -36.78
C THR A 71 5.73 -11.73 -37.64
N PRO A 72 5.65 -10.51 -37.09
CA PRO A 72 6.03 -9.31 -37.83
C PRO A 72 7.51 -9.38 -38.25
N CYS A 73 7.83 -8.94 -39.47
CA CYS A 73 9.17 -9.17 -40.03
C CYS A 73 10.29 -8.36 -39.36
N GLY A 74 9.96 -7.27 -38.65
CA GLY A 74 10.95 -6.42 -37.98
C GLY A 74 11.81 -5.55 -38.91
N VAL A 75 11.82 -5.83 -40.22
CA VAL A 75 12.71 -5.19 -41.19
C VAL A 75 12.02 -4.21 -42.14
N CYS A 76 10.70 -4.28 -42.31
CA CYS A 76 9.98 -3.33 -43.14
C CYS A 76 9.86 -1.95 -42.47
N ASP A 77 9.63 -0.90 -43.28
CA ASP A 77 9.52 0.48 -42.80
C ASP A 77 8.44 0.61 -41.72
N ASN A 78 7.26 0.03 -41.92
CA ASN A 78 6.19 0.03 -40.91
C ASN A 78 6.66 -0.61 -39.59
N CYS A 79 7.35 -1.76 -39.63
CA CYS A 79 7.83 -2.41 -38.41
C CYS A 79 8.91 -1.58 -37.70
N ARG A 80 9.82 -0.96 -38.44
CA ARG A 80 10.89 -0.12 -37.91
C ARG A 80 10.34 1.17 -37.31
N GLU A 81 9.41 1.84 -38.00
CA GLU A 81 8.77 3.06 -37.53
C GLU A 81 7.97 2.82 -36.24
N ILE A 82 7.21 1.72 -36.18
CA ILE A 82 6.47 1.33 -34.97
C ILE A 82 7.42 0.94 -33.82
N ALA A 83 8.54 0.28 -34.11
CA ALA A 83 9.55 -0.03 -33.09
C ALA A 83 10.15 1.24 -32.49
N ALA A 84 10.48 2.21 -33.35
CA ALA A 84 11.05 3.49 -32.97
C ALA A 84 10.04 4.43 -32.29
N GLY A 85 8.74 4.21 -32.50
CA GLY A 85 7.65 5.04 -31.95
C GLY A 85 7.40 6.31 -32.76
N ASN A 86 7.73 6.32 -34.05
CA ASN A 86 7.57 7.47 -34.95
C ASN A 86 6.67 7.17 -36.17
N SER A 87 5.83 6.14 -36.07
CA SER A 87 4.90 5.78 -37.14
C SER A 87 3.76 6.80 -37.26
N LEU A 88 3.39 7.16 -38.48
CA LEU A 88 2.24 8.03 -38.75
C LEU A 88 0.89 7.33 -38.49
N ASP A 89 0.87 6.00 -38.60
CA ASP A 89 -0.33 5.18 -38.45
C ASP A 89 -0.47 4.56 -37.07
N VAL A 90 0.57 4.64 -36.23
CA VAL A 90 0.52 4.18 -34.84
C VAL A 90 0.84 5.36 -33.94
N ILE A 91 -0.22 5.97 -33.42
CA ILE A 91 -0.13 7.18 -32.61
C ILE A 91 -0.09 6.75 -31.15
N GLU A 92 1.07 6.91 -30.52
CA GLU A 92 1.26 6.66 -29.10
C GLU A 92 0.98 7.93 -28.29
N ILE A 93 0.11 7.81 -27.30
CA ILE A 93 -0.34 8.90 -26.44
C ILE A 93 -0.16 8.46 -25.00
N ASP A 94 0.58 9.26 -24.25
CA ASP A 94 0.66 9.11 -22.81
C ASP A 94 -0.54 9.83 -22.17
N GLY A 95 -1.43 9.06 -21.53
CA GLY A 95 -2.61 9.55 -20.85
C GLY A 95 -2.30 10.45 -19.66
N ALA A 96 -1.09 10.38 -19.09
CA ALA A 96 -0.65 11.30 -18.05
C ALA A 96 -0.34 12.70 -18.60
N SER A 97 0.19 12.76 -19.83
CA SER A 97 0.63 14.01 -20.46
C SER A 97 -0.44 14.65 -21.36
N ASN A 98 -1.40 13.86 -21.86
CA ASN A 98 -2.44 14.28 -22.81
C ASN A 98 -3.84 13.98 -22.24
N ASN A 99 -4.11 14.45 -21.02
CA ASN A 99 -5.35 14.15 -20.30
C ASN A 99 -6.52 15.11 -20.60
N SER A 100 -6.29 16.13 -21.43
CA SER A 100 -7.26 17.18 -21.71
C SER A 100 -8.34 16.71 -22.69
N VAL A 101 -9.51 17.34 -22.60
CA VAL A 101 -10.64 17.05 -23.51
C VAL A 101 -10.32 17.46 -24.94
N GLU A 102 -9.56 18.54 -25.12
CA GLU A 102 -9.20 19.07 -26.43
C GLU A 102 -8.27 18.11 -27.19
N ASP A 103 -7.26 17.54 -26.53
CA ASP A 103 -6.36 16.55 -27.14
C ASP A 103 -7.14 15.34 -27.68
N VAL A 104 -8.11 14.89 -26.88
CA VAL A 104 -8.93 13.74 -27.24
C VAL A 104 -9.99 14.08 -28.30
N ARG A 105 -10.49 15.32 -28.35
CA ARG A 105 -11.33 15.79 -29.46
C ARG A 105 -10.56 15.83 -30.77
N GLN A 106 -9.32 16.35 -30.75
CA GLN A 106 -8.45 16.34 -31.92
C GLN A 106 -8.19 14.90 -32.39
N LEU A 107 -7.94 13.98 -31.47
CA LEU A 107 -7.80 12.57 -31.79
C LEU A 107 -9.07 12.02 -32.45
N ARG A 108 -10.25 12.26 -31.86
CA ARG A 108 -11.55 11.82 -32.39
C ARG A 108 -11.80 12.34 -33.80
N ASP A 109 -11.45 13.59 -34.08
CA ASP A 109 -11.64 14.17 -35.40
C ASP A 109 -10.66 13.55 -36.41
N ASN A 110 -9.44 13.22 -35.97
CA ASN A 110 -8.43 12.54 -36.76
C ASN A 110 -8.71 11.05 -37.04
N VAL A 111 -9.55 10.40 -36.23
CA VAL A 111 -9.94 8.98 -36.39
C VAL A 111 -10.68 8.74 -37.72
N ARG A 112 -11.36 9.75 -38.26
CA ARG A 112 -12.15 9.64 -39.50
C ARG A 112 -11.28 9.45 -40.75
N TYR A 113 -10.02 9.89 -40.71
CA TYR A 113 -9.12 9.78 -41.86
C TYR A 113 -8.54 8.38 -41.98
N ALA A 114 -8.36 7.93 -43.22
CA ALA A 114 -7.72 6.65 -43.54
C ALA A 114 -6.24 6.62 -43.09
N PRO A 115 -5.65 5.42 -42.91
CA PRO A 115 -4.21 5.28 -42.64
C PRO A 115 -3.38 5.76 -43.83
N ALA A 116 -2.17 6.25 -43.57
CA ALA A 116 -1.25 6.79 -44.58
C ALA A 116 -0.45 5.70 -45.32
N LYS A 117 0.10 4.72 -44.59
CA LYS A 117 0.94 3.63 -45.14
C LYS A 117 0.43 2.24 -44.74
N GLY A 118 -0.08 2.11 -43.52
CA GLY A 118 -0.51 0.86 -42.90
C GLY A 118 -1.90 0.42 -43.34
N ARG A 119 -2.31 -0.76 -42.85
CA ARG A 119 -3.68 -1.28 -43.02
C ARG A 119 -4.66 -0.68 -42.02
N TYR A 120 -4.15 -0.38 -40.83
CA TYR A 120 -4.92 0.14 -39.71
C TYR A 120 -4.28 1.41 -39.16
N LYS A 121 -5.12 2.34 -38.71
CA LYS A 121 -4.74 3.48 -37.89
C LYS A 121 -4.95 3.10 -36.44
N ILE A 122 -3.86 3.00 -35.69
CA ILE A 122 -3.81 2.45 -34.34
C ILE A 122 -3.55 3.58 -33.36
N TYR A 123 -4.42 3.71 -32.36
CA TYR A 123 -4.24 4.64 -31.25
C TYR A 123 -3.84 3.85 -30.01
N LEU A 124 -2.59 4.01 -29.59
CA LEU A 124 -2.05 3.42 -28.36
C LEU A 124 -2.09 4.46 -27.25
N ILE A 125 -2.98 4.29 -26.28
CA ILE A 125 -3.09 5.19 -25.14
C ILE A 125 -2.54 4.46 -23.89
N ASP A 126 -1.36 4.88 -23.44
CA ASP A 126 -0.73 4.38 -22.22
C ASP A 126 -1.25 5.12 -20.99
N GLU A 127 -1.22 4.46 -19.83
CA GLU A 127 -1.82 4.92 -18.57
C GLU A 127 -3.20 5.58 -18.75
N VAL A 128 -4.10 4.90 -19.48
CA VAL A 128 -5.41 5.45 -19.87
C VAL A 128 -6.24 5.93 -18.67
N HIS A 129 -6.03 5.34 -17.48
CA HIS A 129 -6.72 5.74 -16.24
C HIS A 129 -6.42 7.19 -15.81
N MET A 130 -5.39 7.83 -16.37
CA MET A 130 -5.03 9.22 -16.12
C MET A 130 -5.82 10.22 -16.97
N LEU A 131 -6.58 9.76 -17.97
CA LEU A 131 -7.45 10.62 -18.77
C LEU A 131 -8.58 11.22 -17.91
N SER A 132 -8.96 12.46 -18.20
CA SER A 132 -10.11 13.08 -17.56
C SER A 132 -11.42 12.37 -17.96
N ALA A 133 -12.41 12.37 -17.06
CA ALA A 133 -13.72 11.78 -17.34
C ALA A 133 -14.40 12.38 -18.59
N GLN A 134 -14.17 13.67 -18.84
CA GLN A 134 -14.69 14.36 -20.03
C GLN A 134 -14.00 13.89 -21.31
N ALA A 135 -12.68 13.67 -21.28
CA ALA A 135 -11.92 13.10 -22.38
C ALA A 135 -12.39 11.67 -22.70
N PHE A 136 -12.63 10.86 -21.67
CA PHE A 136 -13.19 9.52 -21.85
C PHE A 136 -14.55 9.52 -22.56
N ASN A 137 -15.47 10.38 -22.14
CA ASN A 137 -16.79 10.49 -22.76
C ASN A 137 -16.72 10.93 -24.22
N ALA A 138 -15.70 11.73 -24.60
CA ALA A 138 -15.49 12.14 -25.98
C ALA A 138 -15.09 10.98 -26.91
N LEU A 139 -14.53 9.89 -26.36
CA LEU A 139 -14.15 8.68 -27.12
C LEU A 139 -15.25 7.64 -27.21
N LEU A 140 -16.27 7.67 -26.34
CA LEU A 140 -17.27 6.60 -26.25
C LEU A 140 -18.00 6.36 -27.57
N LYS A 141 -18.46 7.41 -28.24
CA LYS A 141 -19.15 7.28 -29.54
C LYS A 141 -18.25 6.60 -30.59
N THR A 142 -16.97 6.94 -30.60
CA THR A 142 -15.99 6.37 -31.51
C THR A 142 -15.61 4.94 -31.17
N LEU A 143 -15.66 4.57 -29.88
CA LEU A 143 -15.45 3.20 -29.43
C LEU A 143 -16.67 2.30 -29.68
N GLU A 144 -17.88 2.86 -29.67
CA GLU A 144 -19.13 2.16 -29.99
C GLU A 144 -19.22 1.84 -31.49
N GLU A 145 -18.92 2.83 -32.33
CA GLU A 145 -19.00 2.72 -33.79
C GLU A 145 -17.66 3.10 -34.45
N PRO A 146 -16.58 2.32 -34.24
CA PRO A 146 -15.28 2.63 -34.79
C PRO A 146 -15.24 2.38 -36.30
N PRO A 147 -14.58 3.24 -37.09
CA PRO A 147 -14.29 2.94 -38.48
C PRO A 147 -13.49 1.62 -38.61
N ALA A 148 -13.74 0.85 -39.67
CA ALA A 148 -13.14 -0.48 -39.84
C ALA A 148 -11.59 -0.47 -39.88
N HIS A 149 -10.99 0.64 -40.32
CA HIS A 149 -9.55 0.84 -40.37
C HIS A 149 -8.95 1.32 -39.04
N VAL A 150 -9.75 1.61 -38.01
CA VAL A 150 -9.25 2.12 -36.72
C VAL A 150 -9.22 1.03 -35.67
N LYS A 151 -8.13 1.02 -34.89
CA LYS A 151 -7.94 0.12 -33.75
C LYS A 151 -7.48 0.92 -32.54
N PHE A 152 -8.10 0.68 -31.39
CA PHE A 152 -7.69 1.26 -30.11
C PHE A 152 -6.93 0.22 -29.29
N ILE A 153 -5.82 0.64 -28.68
CA ILE A 153 -5.08 -0.15 -27.72
C ILE A 153 -4.86 0.70 -26.48
N PHE A 154 -5.41 0.25 -25.36
CA PHE A 154 -5.29 0.92 -24.07
C PHE A 154 -4.34 0.12 -23.18
N ALA A 155 -3.55 0.81 -22.38
CA ALA A 155 -2.77 0.20 -21.31
C ALA A 155 -3.03 0.93 -19.99
N THR A 156 -3.11 0.18 -18.89
CA THR A 156 -3.29 0.76 -17.55
C THR A 156 -2.64 -0.09 -16.46
N THR A 157 -2.11 0.58 -15.45
CA THR A 157 -1.72 -0.02 -14.16
C THR A 157 -2.89 -0.14 -13.17
N GLU A 158 -3.94 0.66 -13.33
CA GLU A 158 -5.06 0.77 -12.41
C GLU A 158 -6.40 0.55 -13.14
N PRO A 159 -6.82 -0.71 -13.37
CA PRO A 159 -8.05 -1.01 -14.09
C PRO A 159 -9.31 -0.48 -13.39
N GLN A 160 -9.29 -0.38 -12.05
CA GLN A 160 -10.41 0.10 -11.24
C GLN A 160 -10.74 1.58 -11.45
N LYS A 161 -9.77 2.38 -11.95
CA LYS A 161 -9.99 3.79 -12.28
C LYS A 161 -10.50 4.00 -13.70
N VAL A 162 -10.51 2.96 -14.54
CA VAL A 162 -11.04 3.02 -15.90
C VAL A 162 -12.56 2.89 -15.86
N LEU A 163 -13.27 3.73 -16.62
CA LEU A 163 -14.73 3.71 -16.65
C LEU A 163 -15.28 2.34 -17.12
N PRO A 164 -16.29 1.77 -16.45
CA PRO A 164 -16.91 0.50 -16.85
C PRO A 164 -17.43 0.49 -18.31
N THR A 165 -17.86 1.64 -18.80
CA THR A 165 -18.32 1.82 -20.20
C THR A 165 -17.24 1.48 -21.22
N ILE A 166 -15.96 1.75 -20.91
CA ILE A 166 -14.83 1.42 -21.79
C ILE A 166 -14.45 -0.06 -21.62
N LEU A 167 -14.42 -0.53 -20.37
CA LEU A 167 -14.12 -1.94 -20.08
C LEU A 167 -15.06 -2.88 -20.85
N SER A 168 -16.35 -2.55 -20.91
CA SER A 168 -17.35 -3.36 -21.65
C SER A 168 -17.18 -3.38 -23.18
N ARG A 169 -16.43 -2.42 -23.75
CA ARG A 169 -16.20 -2.29 -25.21
C ARG A 169 -14.79 -2.74 -25.62
N CYS A 170 -13.94 -3.11 -24.67
CA CYS A 170 -12.57 -3.54 -24.93
C CYS A 170 -12.40 -5.04 -24.68
N GLN A 171 -11.59 -5.69 -25.51
CA GLN A 171 -11.06 -7.01 -25.14
C GLN A 171 -9.96 -6.82 -24.09
N ARG A 172 -10.23 -7.23 -22.85
CA ARG A 172 -9.31 -7.11 -21.73
C ARG A 172 -8.29 -8.26 -21.71
N PHE A 173 -7.04 -7.90 -21.49
CA PHE A 173 -5.91 -8.81 -21.31
C PHE A 173 -5.18 -8.44 -20.01
N ASP A 174 -5.25 -9.32 -19.03
CA ASP A 174 -4.51 -9.18 -17.78
C ASP A 174 -3.12 -9.83 -17.91
N LEU A 175 -2.10 -8.99 -17.80
CA LEU A 175 -0.71 -9.41 -17.75
C LEU A 175 -0.29 -9.55 -16.28
N HIS A 176 0.36 -10.67 -15.96
CA HIS A 176 0.71 -11.01 -14.58
C HIS A 176 2.14 -10.56 -14.23
N ARG A 177 2.46 -10.51 -12.93
CA ARG A 177 3.85 -10.32 -12.49
C ARG A 177 4.70 -11.48 -13.01
N ILE A 178 5.90 -11.18 -13.49
CA ILE A 178 6.80 -12.19 -14.04
C ILE A 178 7.49 -12.90 -12.86
N PRO A 179 7.50 -14.24 -12.80
CA PRO A 179 8.21 -14.99 -11.77
C PRO A 179 9.69 -14.59 -11.69
N ALA A 180 10.24 -14.50 -10.47
CA ALA A 180 11.62 -14.07 -10.24
C ALA A 180 12.64 -14.93 -10.99
N ASN A 181 12.41 -16.25 -11.07
CA ASN A 181 13.28 -17.18 -11.80
C ASN A 181 13.36 -16.86 -13.31
N LEU A 182 12.23 -16.48 -13.93
CA LEU A 182 12.22 -16.10 -15.35
C LEU A 182 12.93 -14.76 -15.57
N ILE A 183 12.79 -13.81 -14.64
CA ILE A 183 13.53 -12.54 -14.70
C ILE A 183 15.03 -12.82 -14.58
N ALA A 184 15.46 -13.61 -13.60
CA ALA A 184 16.86 -13.94 -13.38
C ALA A 184 17.49 -14.63 -14.62
N GLN A 185 16.79 -15.59 -15.22
CA GLN A 185 17.21 -16.25 -16.46
C GLN A 185 17.36 -15.24 -17.63
N HIS A 186 16.42 -14.31 -17.77
CA HIS A 186 16.49 -13.28 -18.80
C HIS A 186 17.63 -12.29 -18.56
N LEU A 187 17.89 -11.90 -17.31
CA LEU A 187 19.03 -11.05 -16.95
C LEU A 187 20.36 -11.75 -17.24
N GLN A 188 20.48 -13.05 -16.97
CA GLN A 188 21.66 -13.85 -17.34
C GLN A 188 21.85 -13.90 -18.86
N PHE A 189 20.76 -14.02 -19.62
CA PHE A 189 20.82 -13.97 -21.08
C PHE A 189 21.33 -12.61 -21.61
N ILE A 190 20.86 -11.50 -21.02
CA ILE A 190 21.35 -10.15 -21.34
C ILE A 190 22.83 -10.02 -20.98
N ALA A 191 23.21 -10.44 -19.77
CA ALA A 191 24.59 -10.39 -19.29
C ALA A 191 25.53 -11.16 -20.23
N GLY A 192 25.14 -12.36 -20.67
CA GLY A 192 25.92 -13.14 -21.65
C GLY A 192 26.10 -12.44 -23.00
N LYS A 193 25.08 -11.73 -23.49
CA LYS A 193 25.15 -10.96 -24.74
C LYS A 193 26.04 -9.73 -24.64
N GLU A 194 26.00 -9.03 -23.51
CA GLU A 194 26.81 -7.84 -23.24
C GLU A 194 28.21 -8.19 -22.69
N LYS A 195 28.51 -9.48 -22.53
CA LYS A 195 29.78 -10.01 -21.96
C LYS A 195 30.04 -9.57 -20.51
N ILE A 196 28.96 -9.44 -19.74
CA ILE A 196 28.99 -9.14 -18.30
C ILE A 196 29.00 -10.46 -17.52
N THR A 197 29.83 -10.55 -16.49
CA THR A 197 29.85 -11.64 -15.53
C THR A 197 28.85 -11.34 -14.41
N LEU A 198 27.63 -11.83 -14.55
CA LEU A 198 26.57 -11.73 -13.53
C LEU A 198 26.45 -13.06 -12.77
N GLU A 199 26.70 -13.03 -11.47
CA GLU A 199 26.51 -14.21 -10.63
C GLU A 199 25.03 -14.63 -10.53
N PRO A 200 24.69 -15.93 -10.46
CA PRO A 200 23.31 -16.38 -10.32
C PRO A 200 22.58 -15.75 -9.11
N ALA A 201 23.25 -15.70 -7.95
CA ALA A 201 22.70 -15.08 -6.74
C ALA A 201 22.38 -13.59 -6.94
N ALA A 202 23.26 -12.85 -7.64
CA ALA A 202 23.03 -11.46 -8.02
C ALA A 202 21.81 -11.30 -8.95
N ALA A 203 21.66 -12.17 -9.95
CA ALA A 203 20.51 -12.16 -10.85
C ALA A 203 19.19 -12.38 -10.09
N HIS A 204 19.17 -13.31 -9.13
CA HIS A 204 18.02 -13.55 -8.27
C HIS A 204 17.75 -12.36 -7.32
N ALA A 205 18.77 -11.73 -6.76
CA ALA A 205 18.62 -10.54 -5.93
C ALA A 205 17.99 -9.36 -6.70
N ILE A 206 18.43 -9.13 -7.95
CA ILE A 206 17.81 -8.13 -8.84
C ILE A 206 16.36 -8.51 -9.14
N ALA A 207 16.11 -9.78 -9.49
CA ALA A 207 14.77 -10.26 -9.83
C ALA A 207 13.77 -10.11 -8.67
N ARG A 208 14.18 -10.42 -7.44
CA ARG A 208 13.38 -10.16 -6.23
C ARG A 208 13.10 -8.66 -6.09
N GLY A 209 14.12 -7.83 -6.30
CA GLY A 209 13.98 -6.39 -6.15
C GLY A 209 13.16 -5.67 -7.21
N ALA A 210 13.01 -6.27 -8.38
CA ALA A 210 12.15 -5.76 -9.43
C ALA A 210 10.66 -6.10 -9.24
N GLU A 211 10.32 -6.93 -8.24
CA GLU A 211 8.96 -7.37 -7.92
C GLU A 211 8.13 -7.85 -9.14
N GLY A 212 8.77 -8.53 -10.09
CA GLY A 212 8.09 -9.02 -11.29
C GLY A 212 8.04 -8.06 -12.48
N GLY A 213 8.57 -6.83 -12.36
CA GLY A 213 8.71 -5.87 -13.45
C GLY A 213 10.02 -6.04 -14.23
N LEU A 214 9.95 -6.60 -15.45
CA LEU A 214 11.16 -6.85 -16.25
C LEU A 214 11.91 -5.56 -16.62
N ARG A 215 11.18 -4.49 -16.95
CA ARG A 215 11.78 -3.18 -17.26
C ARG A 215 12.61 -2.65 -16.09
N ASP A 216 12.12 -2.82 -14.87
CA ASP A 216 12.79 -2.33 -13.67
C ASP A 216 14.02 -3.20 -13.38
N ALA A 217 13.92 -4.53 -13.55
CA ALA A 217 15.05 -5.45 -13.47
C ALA A 217 16.17 -5.13 -14.48
N GLU A 218 15.83 -4.88 -15.75
CA GLU A 218 16.79 -4.50 -16.80
C GLU A 218 17.45 -3.15 -16.49
N SER A 219 16.69 -2.21 -15.92
CA SER A 219 17.20 -0.89 -15.51
C SER A 219 18.14 -1.01 -14.31
N MET A 220 17.86 -1.91 -13.37
CA MET A 220 18.74 -2.20 -12.24
C MET A 220 20.05 -2.84 -12.70
N LEU A 221 20.00 -3.78 -13.66
CA LEU A 221 21.21 -4.35 -14.25
C LEU A 221 22.06 -3.29 -14.94
N ASP A 222 21.43 -2.39 -15.72
CA ASP A 222 22.11 -1.27 -16.40
C ASP A 222 22.84 -0.36 -15.40
N GLN A 223 22.19 -0.04 -14.27
CA GLN A 223 22.80 0.73 -13.20
C GLN A 223 23.97 0.00 -12.54
N LEU A 224 23.84 -1.29 -12.25
CA LEU A 224 24.93 -2.09 -11.67
C LEU A 224 26.16 -2.15 -12.59
N VAL A 225 25.95 -2.26 -13.91
CA VAL A 225 27.06 -2.22 -14.88
C VAL A 225 27.78 -0.88 -14.82
N ALA A 226 27.05 0.23 -14.65
CA ALA A 226 27.64 1.55 -14.51
C ALA A 226 28.45 1.73 -13.21
N PHE A 227 28.07 1.05 -12.12
CA PHE A 227 28.75 1.15 -10.82
C PHE A 227 29.89 0.13 -10.64
N CYS A 228 29.67 -1.13 -10.98
CA CYS A 228 30.57 -2.25 -10.68
C CYS A 228 31.42 -2.69 -11.90
N GLY A 229 31.05 -2.23 -13.10
CA GLY A 229 31.70 -2.64 -14.35
C GLY A 229 31.23 -4.01 -14.83
N GLU A 230 32.17 -4.88 -15.19
CA GLU A 230 31.88 -6.15 -15.88
C GLU A 230 31.57 -7.32 -14.95
N LYS A 231 31.88 -7.22 -13.65
CA LYS A 231 31.64 -8.29 -12.66
C LYS A 231 30.66 -7.79 -11.61
N ILE A 232 29.55 -8.50 -11.46
CA ILE A 232 28.47 -8.14 -10.54
C ILE A 232 28.17 -9.34 -9.66
N GLY A 233 28.51 -9.22 -8.38
CA GLY A 233 28.20 -10.20 -7.33
C GLY A 233 26.95 -9.83 -6.54
N GLU A 234 26.47 -10.74 -5.69
CA GLU A 234 25.26 -10.49 -4.89
C GLU A 234 25.43 -9.30 -3.93
N SER A 235 26.60 -9.20 -3.28
CA SER A 235 26.91 -8.10 -2.35
C SER A 235 26.79 -6.72 -3.02
N ASP A 236 27.15 -6.62 -4.29
CA ASP A 236 27.09 -5.38 -5.05
C ASP A 236 25.64 -4.94 -5.23
N VAL A 237 24.75 -5.89 -5.58
CA VAL A 237 23.30 -5.64 -5.71
C VAL A 237 22.73 -5.16 -4.38
N LEU A 238 23.05 -5.86 -3.29
CA LEU A 238 22.55 -5.55 -1.96
C LEU A 238 23.01 -4.17 -1.48
N ASN A 239 24.23 -3.76 -1.81
CA ASN A 239 24.78 -2.48 -1.37
C ASN A 239 24.28 -1.31 -2.24
N VAL A 240 24.25 -1.47 -3.56
CA VAL A 240 23.82 -0.39 -4.48
C VAL A 240 22.34 -0.04 -4.29
N PHE A 241 21.48 -1.04 -4.10
CA PHE A 241 20.04 -0.82 -3.95
C PHE A 241 19.55 -0.80 -2.50
N GLY A 242 20.46 -0.93 -1.53
CA GLY A 242 20.10 -0.98 -0.10
C GLY A 242 19.21 -2.17 0.24
N PHE A 243 19.33 -3.30 -0.48
CA PHE A 243 18.57 -4.50 -0.18
C PHE A 243 19.21 -5.28 0.96
N THR A 244 18.37 -5.95 1.73
CA THR A 244 18.79 -6.85 2.79
C THR A 244 19.00 -8.26 2.22
N SER A 245 19.99 -8.98 2.74
CA SER A 245 20.17 -10.38 2.39
C SER A 245 19.04 -11.23 2.98
N GLU A 246 18.79 -12.38 2.35
CA GLU A 246 17.80 -13.34 2.84
C GLU A 246 18.19 -13.89 4.23
N GLN A 247 19.50 -14.09 4.45
CA GLN A 247 20.03 -14.53 5.75
C GLN A 247 19.73 -13.54 6.87
N THR A 248 19.83 -12.23 6.62
CA THR A 248 19.50 -11.22 7.63
C THR A 248 18.00 -11.21 7.96
N VAL A 249 17.11 -11.45 6.99
CA VAL A 249 15.66 -11.56 7.23
C VAL A 249 15.34 -12.80 8.08
N VAL A 250 15.99 -13.92 7.77
CA VAL A 250 15.89 -15.17 8.53
C VAL A 250 16.38 -14.94 9.96
N GLU A 251 17.55 -14.34 10.14
CA GLU A 251 18.14 -14.04 11.45
C GLU A 251 17.27 -13.08 12.27
N LEU A 252 16.77 -11.99 11.64
CA LEU A 252 15.87 -11.04 12.27
C LEU A 252 14.59 -11.74 12.77
N THR A 253 14.02 -12.62 11.94
CA THR A 253 12.84 -13.41 12.33
C THR A 253 13.15 -14.33 13.51
N GLY A 254 14.28 -15.04 13.46
CA GLY A 254 14.71 -15.93 14.55
C GLY A 254 14.83 -15.22 15.89
N ARG A 255 15.49 -14.05 15.92
CA ARG A 255 15.63 -13.23 17.13
C ARG A 255 14.28 -12.72 17.66
N ILE A 256 13.35 -12.33 16.77
CA ILE A 256 11.98 -11.95 17.14
C ILE A 256 11.23 -13.12 17.78
N LEU A 257 11.28 -14.30 17.16
CA LEU A 257 10.58 -15.50 17.65
C LEU A 257 11.13 -16.01 18.99
N GLN A 258 12.42 -15.80 19.26
CA GLN A 258 13.06 -16.15 20.53
C GLN A 258 12.84 -15.09 21.63
N GLY A 259 12.29 -13.92 21.27
CA GLY A 259 12.02 -12.82 22.20
C GLY A 259 13.25 -11.98 22.56
N GLU A 260 14.32 -12.03 21.76
CA GLU A 260 15.58 -11.33 22.02
C GLU A 260 15.50 -9.85 21.61
N THR A 261 14.80 -9.04 22.40
CA THR A 261 14.58 -7.61 22.06
C THR A 261 15.88 -6.82 21.83
N PRO A 262 16.89 -6.86 22.73
CA PRO A 262 18.11 -6.06 22.54
C PRO A 262 18.87 -6.45 21.27
N ALA A 263 19.10 -7.75 21.06
CA ALA A 263 19.80 -8.26 19.88
C ALA A 263 19.04 -7.96 18.58
N THR A 264 17.71 -7.99 18.59
CA THR A 264 16.90 -7.64 17.42
C THR A 264 17.04 -6.16 17.05
N LEU A 265 17.02 -5.28 18.05
CA LEU A 265 17.18 -3.83 17.84
C LEU A 265 18.60 -3.45 17.39
N GLU A 266 19.63 -4.12 17.90
CA GLU A 266 21.01 -3.95 17.42
C GLU A 266 21.15 -4.34 15.95
N LEU A 267 20.58 -5.48 15.54
CA LEU A 267 20.61 -5.90 14.13
C LEU A 267 19.89 -4.88 13.24
N LEU A 268 18.71 -4.39 13.66
CA LEU A 268 17.99 -3.36 12.91
C LEU A 268 18.78 -2.04 12.84
N TYR A 269 19.45 -1.66 13.93
CA TYR A 269 20.33 -0.49 13.96
C TYR A 269 21.45 -0.63 12.93
N GLU A 270 22.15 -1.77 12.91
CA GLU A 270 23.23 -2.05 11.95
C GLU A 270 22.74 -1.98 10.50
N GLN A 271 21.59 -2.60 10.19
CA GLN A 271 21.02 -2.52 8.84
C GLN A 271 20.66 -1.09 8.44
N SER A 272 20.17 -0.28 9.39
CA SER A 272 19.88 1.13 9.15
C SER A 272 21.14 1.96 8.90
N GLU A 273 22.22 1.75 9.66
CA GLU A 273 23.49 2.47 9.47
C GLU A 273 24.17 2.06 8.15
N ASN A 274 23.99 0.80 7.72
CA ASN A 274 24.44 0.29 6.43
C ASN A 274 23.57 0.78 5.24
N GLY A 275 22.63 1.70 5.48
CA GLY A 275 21.82 2.33 4.43
C GLY A 275 20.78 1.41 3.79
N LYS A 276 20.38 0.32 4.46
CA LYS A 276 19.36 -0.60 3.93
C LYS A 276 17.97 0.04 3.97
N ASP A 277 17.12 -0.32 3.02
CA ASP A 277 15.75 0.17 2.97
C ASP A 277 14.88 -0.52 4.03
N MET A 278 14.51 0.23 5.07
CA MET A 278 13.70 -0.25 6.17
C MET A 278 12.28 -0.68 5.76
N MET A 279 11.66 0.00 4.78
CA MET A 279 10.33 -0.39 4.29
C MET A 279 10.42 -1.75 3.63
N ARG A 280 11.45 -1.94 2.82
CA ARG A 280 11.67 -3.19 2.13
C ARG A 280 11.98 -4.33 3.10
N LEU A 281 12.84 -4.09 4.09
CA LEU A 281 13.11 -5.08 5.15
C LEU A 281 11.84 -5.49 5.91
N MET A 282 10.92 -4.55 6.15
CA MET A 282 9.59 -4.86 6.73
C MET A 282 8.77 -5.75 5.78
N SER A 283 8.71 -5.41 4.49
CA SER A 283 7.97 -6.23 3.50
C SER A 283 8.57 -7.64 3.38
N ASP A 284 9.90 -7.75 3.34
CA ASP A 284 10.62 -9.02 3.27
C ASP A 284 10.36 -9.88 4.52
N LEU A 285 10.32 -9.27 5.72
CA LEU A 285 9.94 -9.93 6.96
C LEU A 285 8.50 -10.49 6.89
N ILE A 286 7.53 -9.70 6.40
CA ILE A 286 6.14 -10.15 6.26
C ILE A 286 6.03 -11.32 5.27
N VAL A 287 6.74 -11.26 4.15
CA VAL A 287 6.79 -12.35 3.17
C VAL A 287 7.36 -13.61 3.81
N TYR A 288 8.46 -13.50 4.56
CA TYR A 288 9.05 -14.64 5.25
C TYR A 288 8.11 -15.25 6.30
N LEU A 289 7.41 -14.43 7.11
CA LEU A 289 6.40 -14.91 8.06
C LEU A 289 5.23 -15.62 7.36
N ARG A 290 4.80 -15.12 6.20
CA ARG A 290 3.79 -15.79 5.36
C ARG A 290 4.30 -17.14 4.87
N ASP A 291 5.53 -17.21 4.39
CA ASP A 291 6.12 -18.46 3.89
C ASP A 291 6.27 -19.49 5.02
N LEU A 292 6.60 -19.03 6.23
CA LEU A 292 6.56 -19.84 7.45
C LEU A 292 5.16 -20.39 7.75
N LEU A 293 4.12 -19.55 7.62
CA LEU A 293 2.73 -19.96 7.84
C LEU A 293 2.29 -21.02 6.82
N VAL A 294 2.62 -20.81 5.54
CA VAL A 294 2.33 -21.76 4.46
C VAL A 294 3.07 -23.08 4.69
N PHE A 295 4.33 -23.03 5.11
CA PHE A 295 5.12 -24.21 5.47
C PHE A 295 4.47 -25.01 6.60
N LYS A 296 3.94 -24.35 7.64
CA LYS A 296 3.22 -25.01 8.74
C LYS A 296 1.90 -25.63 8.29
N ALA A 297 1.16 -24.96 7.41
CA ALA A 297 -0.14 -25.44 6.92
C ALA A 297 0.01 -26.61 5.92
N LYS A 298 1.04 -26.56 5.07
CA LYS A 298 1.32 -27.59 4.07
C LYS A 298 2.83 -27.82 3.93
N PRO A 299 3.40 -28.73 4.73
CA PRO A 299 4.84 -29.04 4.71
C PRO A 299 5.34 -29.53 3.34
N ASP A 300 4.44 -30.09 2.52
CA ASP A 300 4.77 -30.63 1.19
C ASP A 300 4.77 -29.57 0.07
N ALA A 301 4.17 -28.39 0.27
CA ALA A 301 4.09 -27.35 -0.78
C ALA A 301 5.42 -26.62 -1.02
N VAL A 302 6.34 -26.68 -0.07
CA VAL A 302 7.59 -25.91 -0.07
C VAL A 302 8.78 -26.78 -0.53
N LYS A 303 8.57 -28.08 -0.74
CA LYS A 303 9.65 -29.04 -1.01
C LYS A 303 10.26 -28.96 -2.41
N GLU A 304 9.61 -28.34 -3.39
CA GLU A 304 10.02 -28.47 -4.80
C GLU A 304 10.88 -27.30 -5.33
N ASP A 305 10.91 -26.14 -4.67
CA ASP A 305 11.55 -24.92 -5.24
C ASP A 305 12.38 -24.08 -4.23
N VAL A 306 12.63 -24.57 -3.02
CA VAL A 306 13.29 -23.78 -1.96
C VAL A 306 14.71 -24.27 -1.65
N ASP A 307 15.62 -23.33 -1.41
CA ASP A 307 17.00 -23.59 -0.99
C ASP A 307 17.02 -24.49 0.27
N PRO A 308 17.81 -25.59 0.28
CA PRO A 308 17.96 -26.48 1.44
C PRO A 308 18.27 -25.76 2.76
N ASP A 309 19.00 -24.65 2.73
CA ASP A 309 19.36 -23.90 3.94
C ASP A 309 18.20 -23.04 4.46
N LEU A 310 17.39 -22.50 3.55
CA LEU A 310 16.14 -21.81 3.91
C LEU A 310 15.13 -22.79 4.51
N GLN A 311 15.04 -24.01 3.96
CA GLN A 311 14.15 -25.04 4.47
C GLN A 311 14.49 -25.47 5.91
N LYS A 312 15.78 -25.58 6.25
CA LYS A 312 16.22 -25.85 7.64
C LYS A 312 15.78 -24.73 8.58
N SER A 313 15.96 -23.48 8.16
CA SER A 313 15.60 -22.30 8.95
C SER A 313 14.09 -22.19 9.16
N LEU A 314 13.29 -22.43 8.12
CA LEU A 314 11.83 -22.49 8.21
C LEU A 314 11.36 -23.59 9.16
N THR A 315 12.00 -24.76 9.12
CA THR A 315 11.67 -25.87 10.04
C THR A 315 11.98 -25.50 11.49
N ALA A 316 13.12 -24.85 11.75
CA ALA A 316 13.49 -24.38 13.08
C ALA A 316 12.50 -23.34 13.61
N HIS A 317 12.18 -22.33 12.81
CA HIS A 317 11.23 -21.28 13.17
C HIS A 317 9.80 -21.79 13.35
N ALA A 318 9.39 -22.79 12.55
CA ALA A 318 8.05 -23.37 12.64
C ALA A 318 7.79 -24.06 13.99
N GLY A 319 8.85 -24.57 14.63
CA GLY A 319 8.80 -25.17 15.96
C GLY A 319 8.75 -24.16 17.11
N LEU A 320 9.09 -22.89 16.89
CA LEU A 320 9.17 -21.86 17.94
C LEU A 320 7.84 -21.15 18.19
N ILE A 321 6.90 -21.17 17.24
CA ILE A 321 5.68 -20.35 17.31
C ILE A 321 4.43 -21.16 16.97
N ALA A 322 3.33 -20.90 17.69
CA ALA A 322 2.01 -21.45 17.37
C ALA A 322 1.38 -20.75 16.15
N THR A 323 0.47 -21.42 15.44
CA THR A 323 -0.13 -20.87 14.20
C THR A 323 -0.92 -19.58 14.45
N ASP A 324 -1.67 -19.51 15.55
CA ASP A 324 -2.48 -18.32 15.88
C ASP A 324 -1.60 -17.10 16.18
N ARG A 325 -0.49 -17.32 16.90
CA ARG A 325 0.51 -16.27 17.19
C ARG A 325 1.21 -15.79 15.92
N LEU A 326 1.46 -16.68 14.96
CA LEU A 326 2.06 -16.30 13.68
C LEU A 326 1.12 -15.41 12.87
N LEU A 327 -0.19 -15.69 12.88
CA LEU A 327 -1.20 -14.83 12.25
C LEU A 327 -1.24 -13.45 12.91
N GLU A 328 -1.25 -13.39 14.25
CA GLU A 328 -1.20 -12.12 14.99
C GLU A 328 0.06 -11.31 14.65
N LEU A 329 1.22 -11.94 14.53
CA LEU A 329 2.46 -11.27 14.13
C LEU A 329 2.36 -10.67 12.73
N ILE A 330 1.84 -11.44 11.76
CA ILE A 330 1.67 -10.98 10.38
C ILE A 330 0.76 -9.75 10.35
N ASP A 331 -0.36 -9.77 11.06
CA ASP A 331 -1.29 -8.64 11.14
C ASP A 331 -0.65 -7.41 11.79
N GLN A 332 0.15 -7.60 12.85
CA GLN A 332 0.86 -6.50 13.52
C GLN A 332 1.89 -5.84 12.60
N PHE A 333 2.70 -6.63 11.88
CA PHE A 333 3.69 -6.10 10.94
C PHE A 333 3.04 -5.48 9.71
N ALA A 334 1.99 -6.07 9.15
CA ALA A 334 1.23 -5.47 8.04
C ALA A 334 0.59 -4.13 8.44
N ALA A 335 0.02 -4.04 9.65
CA ALA A 335 -0.50 -2.79 10.18
C ALA A 335 0.60 -1.75 10.44
N ALA A 336 1.81 -2.19 10.82
CA ALA A 336 2.96 -1.32 10.97
C ALA A 336 3.47 -0.80 9.62
N GLU A 337 3.60 -1.67 8.61
CA GLU A 337 3.99 -1.33 7.25
C GLU A 337 3.09 -0.24 6.64
N GLY A 338 1.77 -0.38 6.79
CA GLY A 338 0.81 0.62 6.32
C GLY A 338 0.98 2.01 6.96
N ARG A 339 1.38 2.06 8.25
CA ARG A 339 1.68 3.31 8.97
C ARG A 339 3.05 3.88 8.58
N MET A 340 4.03 2.99 8.39
CA MET A 340 5.41 3.33 8.06
C MET A 340 5.55 3.99 6.68
N LYS A 341 4.65 3.66 5.74
CA LYS A 341 4.60 4.27 4.40
C LYS A 341 4.58 5.81 4.41
N TRP A 342 3.89 6.41 5.38
CA TRP A 342 3.73 7.87 5.48
C TRP A 342 4.53 8.49 6.63
N ALA A 343 5.33 7.68 7.32
CA ALA A 343 6.06 8.11 8.50
C ALA A 343 7.37 8.83 8.13
N PRO A 344 7.73 9.92 8.84
CA PRO A 344 8.98 10.62 8.63
C PRO A 344 10.18 9.78 9.11
N ASN A 345 10.05 9.05 10.23
CA ASN A 345 11.09 8.19 10.77
C ASN A 345 10.67 6.72 10.70
N LYS A 346 10.95 6.09 9.56
CA LYS A 346 10.65 4.68 9.29
C LYS A 346 11.28 3.73 10.30
N LYS A 347 12.54 3.97 10.70
CA LYS A 347 13.29 3.15 11.68
C LYS A 347 12.55 3.06 13.00
N LEU A 348 12.13 4.20 13.57
CA LEU A 348 11.39 4.26 14.84
C LEU A 348 10.11 3.42 14.78
N HIS A 349 9.37 3.50 13.67
CA HIS A 349 8.14 2.71 13.51
C HIS A 349 8.41 1.21 13.46
N PHE A 350 9.52 0.81 12.84
CA PHE A 350 9.94 -0.59 12.80
C PHE A 350 10.38 -1.07 14.19
N GLU A 351 11.21 -0.30 14.91
CA GLU A 351 11.62 -0.62 16.28
C GLU A 351 10.40 -0.82 17.21
N VAL A 352 9.43 0.09 17.16
CA VAL A 352 8.19 -0.02 17.93
C VAL A 352 7.37 -1.24 17.53
N ALA A 353 7.33 -1.59 16.25
CA ALA A 353 6.64 -2.78 15.77
C ALA A 353 7.29 -4.07 16.30
N ILE A 354 8.62 -4.15 16.26
CA ILE A 354 9.39 -5.29 16.80
C ILE A 354 9.15 -5.44 18.30
N ILE A 355 9.23 -4.36 19.07
CA ILE A 355 9.00 -4.41 20.52
C ILE A 355 7.59 -4.92 20.83
N LYS A 356 6.57 -4.43 20.10
CA LYS A 356 5.18 -4.88 20.26
C LYS A 356 5.01 -6.35 19.89
N ALA A 357 5.61 -6.78 18.79
CA ALA A 357 5.60 -8.16 18.34
C ALA A 357 6.16 -9.09 19.42
N ILE A 358 7.36 -8.81 19.92
CA ILE A 358 8.01 -9.62 20.96
C ILE A 358 7.19 -9.64 22.26
N GLN A 359 6.64 -8.49 22.66
CA GLN A 359 5.77 -8.43 23.85
C GLN A 359 4.51 -9.28 23.66
N SER A 360 3.90 -9.30 22.48
CA SER A 360 2.72 -10.11 22.20
C SER A 360 2.99 -11.62 22.24
N LEU A 361 4.20 -12.04 21.87
CA LEU A 361 4.64 -13.44 21.99
C LEU A 361 4.78 -13.88 23.45
N GLY A 362 5.18 -12.98 24.35
CA GLY A 362 5.31 -13.25 25.78
C GLY A 362 4.01 -13.15 26.58
N GLN A 363 2.92 -12.68 25.99
CA GLN A 363 1.62 -12.62 26.67
C GLN A 363 1.00 -14.02 26.76
N ALA A 364 0.56 -14.42 27.94
CA ALA A 364 -0.21 -15.66 28.10
C ALA A 364 -1.53 -15.54 27.31
N THR A 365 -1.88 -16.58 26.55
CA THR A 365 -3.20 -16.63 25.91
C THR A 365 -4.29 -16.76 26.98
N LEU A 366 -5.51 -16.30 26.68
CA LEU A 366 -6.63 -16.49 27.60
C LEU A 366 -6.84 -17.98 27.92
N ASP A 367 -6.64 -18.84 26.93
CA ASP A 367 -6.72 -20.30 27.09
C ASP A 367 -5.65 -20.84 28.03
N GLU A 368 -4.39 -20.40 27.94
CA GLU A 368 -3.34 -20.76 28.89
C GLU A 368 -3.62 -20.26 30.31
N VAL A 369 -4.25 -19.08 30.44
CA VAL A 369 -4.65 -18.54 31.75
C VAL A 369 -5.79 -19.36 32.33
N ILE A 370 -6.79 -19.75 31.52
CA ILE A 370 -7.91 -20.62 31.93
C ILE A 370 -7.39 -22.02 32.29
N GLU A 371 -6.45 -22.57 31.53
CA GLU A 371 -5.85 -23.87 31.80
C GLU A 371 -5.05 -23.84 33.11
N LYS A 372 -4.19 -22.83 33.31
CA LYS A 372 -3.47 -22.63 34.58
C LYS A 372 -4.41 -22.40 35.77
N LEU A 373 -5.51 -21.66 35.58
CA LEU A 373 -6.54 -21.48 36.61
C LEU A 373 -7.29 -22.79 36.90
N GLY A 374 -7.53 -23.62 35.89
CA GLY A 374 -8.11 -24.95 36.03
C GLY A 374 -7.20 -25.92 36.78
N GLU A 375 -5.90 -25.88 36.50
CA GLU A 375 -4.87 -26.66 37.21
C GLU A 375 -4.73 -26.23 38.67
N LEU A 376 -4.74 -24.92 38.94
CA LEU A 376 -4.77 -24.36 40.30
C LEU A 376 -6.03 -24.76 41.07
N ARG A 377 -7.20 -24.79 40.39
CA ARG A 377 -8.47 -25.22 41.00
C ARG A 377 -8.51 -26.72 41.32
N ASN A 378 -7.76 -27.54 40.58
CA ASN A 378 -7.67 -28.99 40.77
C ASN A 378 -6.56 -29.43 41.75
N GLY A 379 -5.93 -28.49 42.46
CA GLY A 379 -5.06 -28.81 43.59
C GLY A 379 -3.71 -29.44 43.23
N LYS A 380 -3.25 -29.32 41.98
CA LYS A 380 -1.87 -29.68 41.62
C LYS A 380 -0.95 -28.47 41.85
N THR A 381 0.11 -28.69 42.61
CA THR A 381 1.18 -27.71 42.83
C THR A 381 1.83 -27.35 41.49
N VAL A 382 1.69 -26.08 41.11
CA VAL A 382 2.40 -25.49 39.98
C VAL A 382 3.88 -25.47 40.33
N SER A 383 4.67 -26.37 39.73
CA SER A 383 6.12 -26.30 39.78
C SER A 383 6.54 -25.09 38.93
N GLN A 384 6.91 -23.99 39.60
CA GLN A 384 7.57 -22.87 38.94
C GLN A 384 8.84 -23.37 38.26
N LYS A 385 8.84 -23.35 36.92
CA LYS A 385 10.09 -23.39 36.16
C LYS A 385 10.70 -22.00 36.31
N GLU A 386 11.83 -21.93 37.02
CA GLU A 386 12.57 -20.71 37.29
C GLU A 386 12.88 -19.95 35.99
N SER A 387 12.41 -18.71 35.91
CA SER A 387 13.02 -17.68 35.08
C SER A 387 14.27 -17.16 35.81
N PRO A 388 15.40 -16.91 35.13
CA PRO A 388 16.61 -16.48 35.80
C PRO A 388 16.44 -15.06 36.36
N SER A 389 16.44 -14.98 37.69
CA SER A 389 16.54 -13.73 38.44
C SER A 389 17.97 -13.21 38.32
N VAL A 390 18.13 -12.06 37.65
CA VAL A 390 19.40 -11.33 37.62
C VAL A 390 19.60 -10.71 39.01
N ALA A 391 20.45 -11.35 39.81
CA ALA A 391 20.85 -10.88 41.12
C ALA A 391 21.63 -9.57 40.99
N ALA A 392 21.06 -8.51 41.56
CA ALA A 392 21.76 -7.28 41.88
C ALA A 392 22.83 -7.55 42.94
N GLY A 393 24.07 -7.17 42.65
CA GLY A 393 25.17 -7.21 43.60
C GLY A 393 26.19 -6.13 43.28
N VAL A 394 26.00 -4.92 43.82
CA VAL A 394 27.09 -3.96 44.03
C VAL A 394 26.82 -3.17 45.30
N SER A 395 27.67 -3.38 46.31
CA SER A 395 27.80 -2.53 47.52
C SER A 395 28.53 -1.22 47.19
N PRO A 396 28.30 -0.14 47.96
CA PRO A 396 28.75 1.20 47.61
C PRO A 396 30.21 1.44 48.01
N ALA A 397 30.98 2.05 47.11
CA ALA A 397 32.29 2.62 47.41
C ALA A 397 32.26 4.14 47.15
N SER A 398 32.47 4.88 48.22
CA SER A 398 32.68 6.33 48.24
C SER A 398 34.03 6.69 47.61
N GLN A 399 34.08 7.70 46.75
CA GLN A 399 35.25 8.58 46.58
C GLN A 399 34.83 9.94 45.99
N ASN A 400 35.40 10.99 46.59
CA ASN A 400 35.24 12.43 46.31
C ASN A 400 35.75 12.85 44.92
N ALA A 401 35.13 13.87 44.30
CA ALA A 401 35.79 15.16 44.00
C ALA A 401 34.90 16.17 43.22
N ALA A 402 34.83 17.39 43.78
CA ALA A 402 34.84 18.72 43.16
C ALA A 402 33.61 19.32 42.41
N ALA A 403 32.99 20.30 43.10
CA ALA A 403 32.40 21.61 42.72
C ALA A 403 32.38 22.05 41.23
N GLY A 404 31.37 22.71 40.65
CA GLY A 404 30.08 23.35 41.02
C GLY A 404 29.51 24.02 39.72
N PRO A 405 28.55 24.98 39.70
CA PRO A 405 27.55 25.40 40.67
C PRO A 405 26.07 25.29 40.15
N ALA A 406 25.16 25.63 41.05
CA ALA A 406 23.70 25.49 41.04
C ALA A 406 22.91 26.18 39.90
N ALA A 407 21.80 25.55 39.51
CA ALA A 407 20.59 26.20 39.02
C ALA A 407 19.33 25.43 39.49
N THR A 408 18.86 25.85 40.65
CA THR A 408 17.47 26.01 41.11
C THR A 408 16.38 25.07 40.54
N THR A 409 16.03 24.07 41.34
CA THR A 409 14.73 23.41 41.35
C THR A 409 13.65 24.42 41.73
N ALA A 410 12.67 24.68 40.86
CA ALA A 410 11.44 25.37 41.21
C ALA A 410 10.28 24.38 41.19
N THR A 411 9.63 24.32 42.34
CA THR A 411 8.59 23.42 42.80
C THR A 411 7.30 23.56 41.99
N ARG A 412 6.70 22.41 41.67
CA ARG A 412 5.35 22.26 41.12
C ARG A 412 4.33 22.84 42.10
N VAL A 413 3.68 23.93 41.72
CA VAL A 413 2.48 24.43 42.41
C VAL A 413 1.27 23.70 41.82
N ALA A 414 0.65 22.87 42.66
CA ALA A 414 -0.73 22.45 42.47
C ALA A 414 -1.62 23.63 42.89
N GLU A 415 -2.46 24.11 41.99
CA GLU A 415 -3.46 25.12 42.30
C GLU A 415 -4.84 24.57 41.94
N THR A 416 -5.58 24.20 42.98
CA THR A 416 -6.99 23.82 42.97
C THR A 416 -7.84 25.02 43.35
N ALA A 417 -8.83 25.39 42.54
CA ALA A 417 -10.17 25.92 42.90
C ALA A 417 -10.84 26.58 41.67
N PRO A 418 -12.16 26.87 41.66
CA PRO A 418 -13.35 26.06 41.94
C PRO A 418 -14.37 26.08 40.74
N PRO A 419 -15.52 25.39 40.81
CA PRO A 419 -16.42 25.16 39.67
C PRO A 419 -17.49 26.26 39.47
N ASP A 420 -18.03 26.29 38.25
CA ASP A 420 -19.21 27.02 37.75
C ASP A 420 -19.10 28.55 37.54
N GLU A 421 -18.91 28.96 36.27
CA GLU A 421 -19.40 30.26 35.76
C GLU A 421 -20.04 30.12 34.35
N PRO A 422 -21.16 30.81 34.07
CA PRO A 422 -21.90 30.78 32.79
C PRO A 422 -21.16 31.41 31.57
N TYR A 423 -19.89 31.78 31.75
CA TYR A 423 -19.08 32.52 30.77
C TYR A 423 -18.78 31.76 29.47
N SER A 424 -18.86 30.42 29.49
CA SER A 424 -18.47 29.58 28.34
C SER A 424 -19.57 29.43 27.28
N ILE A 425 -20.86 29.50 27.67
CA ILE A 425 -21.99 29.25 26.77
C ILE A 425 -22.27 30.45 25.85
N GLU A 426 -22.27 31.68 26.39
CA GLU A 426 -22.47 32.90 25.58
C GLU A 426 -21.31 33.14 24.60
N LEU A 427 -20.08 32.83 25.02
CA LEU A 427 -18.91 32.89 24.17
C LEU A 427 -19.01 31.91 23.00
N TRP A 428 -19.48 30.69 23.27
CA TRP A 428 -19.67 29.65 22.25
C TRP A 428 -20.77 30.04 21.23
N GLN A 429 -21.86 30.67 21.68
CA GLN A 429 -22.89 31.17 20.77
C GLN A 429 -22.37 32.28 19.84
N LYS A 430 -21.52 33.19 20.33
CA LYS A 430 -20.87 34.22 19.50
C LYS A 430 -19.93 33.60 18.45
N ILE A 431 -19.29 32.48 18.77
CA ILE A 431 -18.41 31.76 17.84
C ILE A 431 -19.25 31.05 16.76
N LEU A 432 -20.33 30.35 17.14
CA LEU A 432 -21.25 29.71 16.19
C LEU A 432 -21.86 30.71 15.21
N ALA A 433 -22.14 31.95 15.65
CA ALA A 433 -22.66 33.02 14.81
C ALA A 433 -21.65 33.49 13.73
N LYS A 434 -20.35 33.39 13.98
CA LYS A 434 -19.29 33.75 13.02
C LYS A 434 -18.99 32.66 11.99
N ILE A 435 -19.47 31.42 12.20
CA ILE A 435 -19.28 30.32 11.26
C ILE A 435 -20.33 30.41 10.14
N PRO A 436 -19.94 30.39 8.85
CA PRO A 436 -20.89 30.49 7.74
C PRO A 436 -21.96 29.38 7.79
N VAL A 437 -23.22 29.76 7.56
CA VAL A 437 -24.42 28.93 7.78
C VAL A 437 -24.42 27.62 6.95
N LYS A 438 -23.65 27.58 5.85
CA LYS A 438 -23.52 26.40 4.97
C LYS A 438 -22.16 25.66 5.10
N GLY A 439 -21.44 25.85 6.21
CA GLY A 439 -20.17 25.17 6.46
C GLY A 439 -20.33 23.85 7.23
N PHE A 440 -19.65 22.79 6.78
CA PHE A 440 -19.58 21.47 7.44
C PHE A 440 -19.25 21.57 8.94
N LEU A 441 -18.43 22.54 9.33
CA LEU A 441 -18.10 22.82 10.74
C LEU A 441 -19.28 23.27 11.59
N ARG A 442 -20.29 23.93 11.02
CA ARG A 442 -21.43 24.44 11.79
C ARG A 442 -22.30 23.30 12.29
N THR A 443 -22.68 22.40 11.38
CA THR A 443 -23.45 21.19 11.70
C THR A 443 -22.76 20.31 12.74
N LEU A 444 -21.42 20.24 12.68
CA LEU A 444 -20.63 19.50 13.63
C LEU A 444 -20.50 20.21 14.98
N SER A 445 -20.38 21.54 14.98
CA SER A 445 -20.23 22.35 16.20
C SER A 445 -21.55 22.52 16.97
N GLU A 446 -22.71 22.32 16.33
CA GLU A 446 -24.03 22.27 16.97
C GLU A 446 -24.20 21.04 17.88
N SER A 447 -23.47 19.95 17.61
CA SER A 447 -23.48 18.73 18.42
C SER A 447 -22.57 18.80 19.66
N ILE A 448 -21.92 19.94 19.89
CA ILE A 448 -20.89 20.11 20.92
C ILE A 448 -21.22 21.31 21.80
N ARG A 449 -21.04 21.14 23.13
CA ARG A 449 -21.21 22.23 24.10
C ARG A 449 -19.97 22.43 24.98
N PRO A 450 -19.63 23.66 25.37
CA PRO A 450 -18.54 23.89 26.30
C PRO A 450 -18.89 23.30 27.68
N ILE A 451 -18.01 22.45 28.21
CA ILE A 451 -18.12 21.86 29.55
C ILE A 451 -17.38 22.71 30.58
N GLY A 452 -16.33 23.43 30.17
CA GLY A 452 -15.55 24.27 31.07
C GLY A 452 -14.20 24.65 30.49
N ILE A 453 -13.38 25.27 31.33
CA ILE A 453 -12.02 25.69 30.99
C ILE A 453 -11.07 25.07 32.01
N ASP A 454 -10.02 24.42 31.53
CA ASP A 454 -8.95 23.85 32.34
C ASP A 454 -7.59 24.43 31.90
N GLY A 455 -7.16 25.50 32.57
CA GLY A 455 -5.96 26.26 32.24
C GLY A 455 -6.05 26.90 30.84
N ARG A 456 -5.20 26.44 29.90
CA ARG A 456 -5.26 26.83 28.46
C ARG A 456 -6.15 25.93 27.61
N ASN A 457 -6.78 24.92 28.22
CA ASN A 457 -7.65 23.99 27.50
C ASN A 457 -9.11 24.45 27.56
N PHE A 458 -9.72 24.62 26.40
CA PHE A 458 -11.16 24.81 26.27
C PHE A 458 -11.82 23.44 26.09
N LEU A 459 -12.62 23.01 27.08
CA LEU A 459 -13.21 21.67 27.12
C LEU A 459 -14.56 21.66 26.42
N LEU A 460 -14.66 20.86 25.37
CA LEU A 460 -15.84 20.70 24.54
C LEU A 460 -16.45 19.30 24.74
N GLY A 461 -17.69 19.28 25.21
CA GLY A 461 -18.48 18.09 25.50
C GLY A 461 -19.27 17.57 24.32
N HIS A 462 -19.29 16.24 24.17
CA HIS A 462 -20.13 15.55 23.20
C HIS A 462 -20.81 14.30 23.81
N SER A 463 -21.88 13.83 23.17
CA SER A 463 -22.51 12.55 23.49
C SER A 463 -21.61 11.37 23.07
N PRO A 464 -21.53 10.25 23.84
CA PRO A 464 -20.70 9.09 23.51
C PRO A 464 -21.02 8.44 22.15
N ASP A 465 -22.25 8.61 21.65
CA ASP A 465 -22.74 7.99 20.41
C ASP A 465 -22.24 8.69 19.14
N ASP A 466 -21.70 9.91 19.23
CA ASP A 466 -21.30 10.73 18.08
C ASP A 466 -19.83 10.55 17.65
N LYS A 467 -19.17 9.43 18.00
CA LYS A 467 -17.72 9.17 17.78
C LYS A 467 -17.20 9.58 16.39
N SER A 468 -17.91 9.21 15.32
CA SER A 468 -17.50 9.51 13.94
C SER A 468 -17.50 11.02 13.61
N LYS A 469 -18.38 11.81 14.24
CA LYS A 469 -18.42 13.27 14.05
C LYS A 469 -17.28 13.95 14.79
N ILE A 470 -16.91 13.45 15.97
CA ILE A 470 -15.78 13.97 16.75
C ILE A 470 -14.46 13.67 16.07
N GLU A 471 -14.28 12.49 15.46
CA GLU A 471 -13.07 12.21 14.67
C GLU A 471 -12.90 13.19 13.51
N ALA A 472 -14.00 13.55 12.83
CA ALA A 472 -13.98 14.58 11.79
C ALA A 472 -13.65 15.99 12.34
N LEU A 473 -14.20 16.36 13.51
CA LEU A 473 -13.90 17.63 14.21
C LEU A 473 -12.48 17.67 14.79
N ALA A 474 -11.96 16.54 15.26
CA ALA A 474 -10.63 16.39 15.84
C ALA A 474 -9.53 16.35 14.77
N SER A 475 -9.89 16.36 13.49
CA SER A 475 -8.93 16.55 12.40
C SER A 475 -8.14 17.84 12.59
N ALA A 476 -6.84 17.80 12.28
CA ALA A 476 -5.91 18.89 12.58
C ALA A 476 -6.31 20.24 11.96
N ASN A 477 -7.00 20.21 10.81
CA ASN A 477 -7.45 21.42 10.12
C ASN A 477 -8.65 22.08 10.83
N ASN A 478 -9.62 21.27 11.24
CA ASN A 478 -10.83 21.73 11.93
C ASN A 478 -10.52 22.22 13.35
N ARG A 479 -9.63 21.52 14.06
CA ARG A 479 -9.16 21.94 15.38
C ARG A 479 -8.43 23.29 15.33
N ARG A 480 -7.54 23.49 14.36
CA ARG A 480 -6.84 24.78 14.17
C ARG A 480 -7.80 25.93 13.84
N GLN A 481 -8.84 25.67 13.05
CA GLN A 481 -9.86 26.67 12.76
C GLN A 481 -10.67 27.06 14.00
N LEU A 482 -11.03 26.09 14.86
CA LEU A 482 -11.69 26.37 16.13
C LEU A 482 -10.80 27.16 17.09
N GLU A 483 -9.51 26.79 17.21
CA GLU A 483 -8.54 27.50 18.04
C GLU A 483 -8.29 28.95 17.55
N MET A 484 -8.27 29.17 16.22
CA MET A 484 -8.17 30.51 15.63
C MET A 484 -9.41 31.36 15.92
N LEU A 485 -10.62 30.80 15.77
CA LEU A 485 -11.87 31.50 16.09
C LEU A 485 -11.99 31.82 17.59
N LEU A 486 -11.52 30.91 18.45
CA LEU A 486 -11.44 31.15 19.90
C LEU A 486 -10.45 32.28 20.22
N LYS A 487 -9.31 32.33 19.53
CA LYS A 487 -8.35 33.43 19.66
C LYS A 487 -8.92 34.77 19.23
N GLU A 488 -9.63 34.83 18.10
CA GLU A 488 -10.29 36.06 17.64
C GLU A 488 -11.41 36.53 18.58
N ALA A 489 -12.14 35.60 19.21
CA ALA A 489 -13.25 35.93 20.09
C ALA A 489 -12.81 36.33 21.51
N THR A 490 -11.70 35.79 22.01
CA THR A 490 -11.25 35.97 23.41
C THR A 490 -9.95 36.76 23.55
N GLY A 491 -9.21 36.97 22.48
CA GLY A 491 -7.88 37.58 22.49
C GLY A 491 -6.78 36.72 23.12
N ARG A 492 -7.05 35.44 23.46
CA ARG A 492 -6.11 34.51 24.11
C ARG A 492 -5.93 33.24 23.28
N ASP A 493 -4.75 32.64 23.37
CA ASP A 493 -4.46 31.34 22.74
C ASP A 493 -5.05 30.19 23.57
N TRP A 494 -5.95 29.42 22.95
CA TRP A 494 -6.61 28.26 23.55
C TRP A 494 -6.22 26.97 22.82
N SER A 495 -6.14 25.85 23.55
CA SER A 495 -6.15 24.53 22.94
C SER A 495 -7.49 23.84 23.16
N VAL A 496 -8.10 23.30 22.11
CA VAL A 496 -9.42 22.66 22.19
C VAL A 496 -9.26 21.18 22.56
N LYS A 497 -9.95 20.72 23.60
CA LYS A 497 -10.02 19.29 23.95
C LYS A 497 -11.47 18.82 23.97
N PHE A 498 -11.72 17.66 23.38
CA PHE A 498 -13.04 17.03 23.35
C PHE A 498 -13.16 16.00 24.48
N VAL A 499 -14.28 16.02 25.20
CA VAL A 499 -14.57 15.12 26.34
C VAL A 499 -15.96 14.50 26.16
N ALA A 500 -16.05 13.18 26.29
CA ALA A 500 -17.33 12.49 26.29
C ALA A 500 -18.04 12.68 27.65
N LYS A 501 -19.31 13.11 27.63
CA LYS A 501 -20.11 13.25 28.86
C LYS A 501 -21.56 12.84 28.63
N ASP A 502 -22.08 11.95 29.48
CA ASP A 502 -23.46 11.49 29.45
C ASP A 502 -24.44 12.63 29.82
N GLY A 503 -25.55 12.74 29.09
CA GLY A 503 -26.59 13.75 29.33
C GLY A 503 -26.61 14.96 28.40
N ILE A 504 -25.85 14.97 27.31
CA ILE A 504 -25.95 15.98 26.24
C ILE A 504 -26.93 15.46 25.18
N PRO A 505 -28.08 16.12 24.93
CA PRO A 505 -29.06 15.62 23.97
C PRO A 505 -28.49 15.61 22.54
N PRO A 506 -28.71 14.54 21.74
CA PRO A 506 -28.18 14.43 20.39
C PRO A 506 -28.77 15.49 19.46
N SER A 507 -27.98 15.97 18.49
CA SER A 507 -28.37 17.04 17.57
C SER A 507 -29.46 16.67 16.55
N SER A 508 -30.02 15.45 16.62
CA SER A 508 -31.04 14.91 15.72
C SER A 508 -32.48 15.17 16.21
N ALA A 509 -32.72 16.27 16.92
CA ALA A 509 -34.06 16.65 17.39
C ALA A 509 -34.89 17.47 16.37
N VAL A 510 -34.45 17.60 15.11
CA VAL A 510 -35.25 18.27 14.06
C VAL A 510 -35.85 17.29 13.03
N ASP A 511 -35.32 16.07 12.92
CA ASP A 511 -35.87 15.03 12.03
C ASP A 511 -36.62 13.89 12.77
N ALA A 512 -36.55 13.82 14.11
CA ALA A 512 -37.25 12.81 14.91
C ALA A 512 -38.75 13.10 15.13
N ALA A 513 -39.22 14.33 14.86
CA ALA A 513 -40.64 14.69 15.00
C ALA A 513 -41.54 14.14 13.87
N LYS A 514 -40.97 13.48 12.85
CA LYS A 514 -41.74 12.86 11.76
C LYS A 514 -41.71 11.32 11.73
N SER A 515 -40.97 10.68 12.63
CA SER A 515 -40.78 9.21 12.62
C SER A 515 -41.15 8.51 13.93
N ALA A 516 -41.52 9.23 15.00
CA ALA A 516 -41.90 8.63 16.29
C ALA A 516 -43.38 8.19 16.40
N GLN A 517 -44.21 8.43 15.38
CA GLN A 517 -45.64 8.05 15.39
C GLN A 517 -45.95 6.72 14.70
N SER A 518 -44.97 6.02 14.12
CA SER A 518 -45.22 4.85 13.25
C SER A 518 -44.87 3.47 13.85
N PHE A 519 -44.34 3.39 15.08
CA PHE A 519 -43.83 2.12 15.63
C PHE A 519 -44.71 1.48 16.72
N LYS A 520 -45.79 2.15 17.16
CA LYS A 520 -46.71 1.60 18.17
C LYS A 520 -47.79 0.68 17.57
N ASP A 521 -48.04 0.79 16.27
CA ASP A 521 -49.13 0.08 15.58
C ASP A 521 -48.62 -1.01 14.62
N ASP A 522 -47.33 -1.37 14.67
CA ASP A 522 -46.77 -2.44 13.84
C ASP A 522 -47.08 -3.83 14.46
N PRO A 523 -47.86 -4.69 13.76
CA PRO A 523 -48.29 -5.98 14.29
C PRO A 523 -47.14 -6.95 14.62
N LEU A 524 -45.99 -6.84 13.94
CA LEU A 524 -44.82 -7.68 14.22
C LEU A 524 -44.15 -7.36 15.56
N ILE A 525 -44.21 -6.09 15.98
CA ILE A 525 -43.62 -5.65 17.25
C ILE A 525 -44.52 -6.06 18.43
N GLN A 526 -45.85 -6.07 18.24
CA GLN A 526 -46.79 -6.56 19.26
C GLN A 526 -46.65 -8.07 19.48
N GLU A 527 -46.53 -8.86 18.41
CA GLU A 527 -46.26 -10.31 18.52
C GLU A 527 -44.95 -10.60 19.26
N ALA A 528 -43.90 -9.82 18.99
CA ALA A 528 -42.63 -9.97 19.69
C ALA A 528 -42.72 -9.59 21.18
N LEU A 529 -43.50 -8.56 21.55
CA LEU A 529 -43.68 -8.16 22.95
C LEU A 529 -44.48 -9.20 23.75
N GLU A 530 -45.47 -9.84 23.12
CA GLU A 530 -46.23 -10.95 23.74
C GLU A 530 -45.36 -12.21 23.89
N MET A 531 -44.54 -12.54 22.88
CA MET A 531 -43.66 -13.71 22.95
C MET A 531 -42.60 -13.61 24.05
N PHE A 532 -42.06 -12.40 24.28
CA PHE A 532 -40.94 -12.18 25.20
C PHE A 532 -41.35 -11.52 26.53
N ASN A 533 -42.65 -11.27 26.74
CA ASN A 533 -43.20 -10.66 27.95
C ASN A 533 -42.46 -9.37 28.36
N ALA A 534 -42.09 -8.55 27.37
CA ALA A 534 -41.23 -7.38 27.53
C ALA A 534 -42.04 -6.08 27.46
N GLN A 535 -41.60 -5.04 28.17
CA GLN A 535 -42.17 -3.69 28.09
C GLN A 535 -41.18 -2.74 27.43
N ILE A 536 -41.66 -1.93 26.48
CA ILE A 536 -40.86 -0.86 25.87
C ILE A 536 -40.69 0.26 26.90
N LYS A 537 -39.46 0.46 27.39
CA LYS A 537 -39.12 1.66 28.17
C LYS A 537 -38.98 2.86 27.21
N SER A 538 -39.75 3.90 27.49
CA SER A 538 -39.72 5.21 26.84
C SER A 538 -38.43 5.97 27.10
#